data_AF-A0A2N0NC81-F1
#
_entry.id   AF-A0A2N0NC81-F1
#
_cell.length_a   1.000
_cell.length_b   1.000
_cell.length_c   1.000
_cell.angle_alpha   90.00
_cell.angle_beta   90.00
_cell.angle_gamma   90.00
#
_symmetry.space_group_name_H-M   'P 1'
#
loop_
_entity.id
_entity.type
_entity.pdbx_description
1 polymer ?
#
loop_
_entity_poly.entity_id
_entity_poly.type
_entity_poly.pdbx_seq_one_letter_code
_entity_poly.pdbx_strand_id
1 'polypeptide(L)'
;MKKCWDEDPLKRPSSEEVLDIIKNWIFLSENKKIEDINEELKSDIMEFINAPIEHNNLIVNSHPKACYTSHLLDFTSKELNEILKGFQESPDNLQQNPILQNEELAKEESTLQIQITNLQSEKQALDGKLAEQLKQISQLNQEKNNLQDKLIQTIIQELKSQQDQFKNQLNQFQIDHRQVEEENLKLEKIAETYYQSSQNEL
;
A
#
# COMPACT_ATOMS: atom_id res chain seq x y z
N MET A 1 18.68 24.55 -2.85
CA MET A 1 20.08 24.34 -3.36
C MET A 1 20.59 25.32 -4.43
N LYS A 2 19.78 26.24 -4.98
CA LYS A 2 20.19 27.19 -6.04
C LYS A 2 21.39 28.07 -5.68
N LYS A 3 21.54 28.41 -4.39
CA LYS A 3 22.66 29.21 -3.86
C LYS A 3 24.04 28.54 -4.05
N CYS A 4 24.09 27.21 -4.15
CA CYS A 4 25.34 26.49 -4.42
C CYS A 4 25.84 26.70 -5.85
N TRP A 5 24.97 27.17 -6.75
CA TRP A 5 25.25 27.40 -8.17
C TRP A 5 25.40 28.89 -8.51
N ASP A 6 25.58 29.76 -7.50
CA ASP A 6 25.82 31.18 -7.74
C ASP A 6 27.15 31.39 -8.50
N GLU A 7 27.13 32.25 -9.51
CA GLU A 7 28.34 32.57 -10.29
C GLU A 7 29.41 33.22 -9.40
N ASP A 8 28.99 33.98 -8.38
CA ASP A 8 29.86 34.61 -7.41
C ASP A 8 30.22 33.63 -6.27
N PRO A 9 31.50 33.21 -6.13
CA PRO A 9 31.91 32.28 -5.07
C PRO A 9 31.63 32.79 -3.65
N LEU A 10 31.59 34.11 -3.44
CA LEU A 10 31.33 34.70 -2.12
C LEU A 10 29.86 34.63 -1.71
N LYS A 11 28.95 34.41 -2.68
CA LYS A 11 27.53 34.22 -2.43
C LYS A 11 27.14 32.75 -2.26
N ARG A 12 28.09 31.84 -2.53
CA ARG A 12 27.89 30.42 -2.28
C ARG A 12 27.95 30.14 -0.78
N PRO A 13 27.13 29.21 -0.29
CA PRO A 13 27.25 28.73 1.08
C PRO A 13 28.59 28.01 1.27
N SER A 14 29.11 28.10 2.49
CA SER A 14 30.26 27.32 2.93
C SER A 14 29.93 25.82 2.97
N SER A 15 30.97 24.98 2.98
CA SER A 15 30.80 23.53 3.08
C SER A 15 30.10 23.11 4.38
N GLU A 16 30.27 23.86 5.46
CA GLU A 16 29.62 23.61 6.74
C GLU A 16 28.12 23.95 6.70
N GLU A 17 27.75 25.07 6.09
CA GLU A 17 26.33 25.42 5.88
C GLU A 17 25.62 24.41 4.97
N VAL A 18 26.30 23.94 3.90
CA VAL A 18 25.76 22.89 3.02
C VAL A 18 25.58 21.57 3.77
N LEU A 19 26.55 21.20 4.60
CA LEU A 19 26.47 19.99 5.42
C LEU A 19 25.28 20.03 6.38
N ASP A 20 25.04 21.18 7.02
CA ASP A 20 23.91 21.35 7.94
C ASP A 20 22.56 21.30 7.22
N ILE A 21 22.47 21.87 6.01
CA ILE A 21 21.27 21.75 5.17
C ILE A 21 21.00 20.27 4.84
N ILE A 22 22.02 19.53 4.38
CA ILE A 22 21.88 18.11 4.02
C ILE A 22 21.52 17.27 5.26
N LYS A 23 22.16 17.52 6.41
CA LYS A 23 21.83 16.84 7.67
C LYS A 23 20.38 17.10 8.06
N ASN A 24 19.89 18.33 7.94
CA ASN A 24 18.49 18.64 8.22
C ASN A 24 17.51 17.94 7.28
N TRP A 25 17.92 17.62 6.04
CA TRP A 25 17.11 16.87 5.08
C TRP A 25 17.09 15.36 5.37
N ILE A 26 18.25 14.78 5.70
CA ILE A 26 18.40 13.34 5.94
C ILE A 26 17.88 12.97 7.33
N PHE A 27 18.26 13.74 8.35
CA PHE A 27 17.87 13.55 9.74
C PHE A 27 16.64 14.38 10.08
N LEU A 28 15.69 14.49 9.15
CA LEU A 28 14.33 14.96 9.41
C LEU A 28 13.81 14.12 10.58
N SER A 29 13.92 14.69 11.78
CA SER A 29 13.92 13.93 13.03
C SER A 29 12.68 13.05 13.09
N GLU A 30 12.83 11.78 13.45
CA GLU A 30 11.76 10.76 13.57
C GLU A 30 10.56 11.22 14.43
N ASN A 31 10.70 12.34 15.16
CA ASN A 31 9.72 12.93 16.06
C ASN A 31 9.08 14.26 15.58
N LYS A 32 9.40 14.77 14.38
CA LYS A 32 8.79 16.01 13.86
C LYS A 32 7.59 15.70 12.97
N LYS A 33 6.48 16.41 13.18
CA LYS A 33 5.33 16.32 12.27
C LYS A 33 5.66 17.04 10.97
N ILE A 34 5.04 16.60 9.88
CA ILE A 34 5.15 17.24 8.56
C ILE A 34 4.73 18.73 8.61
N GLU A 35 3.82 19.06 9.53
CA GLU A 35 3.35 20.42 9.84
C GLU A 35 4.47 21.33 10.39
N ASP A 36 5.48 20.76 11.06
CA ASP A 36 6.59 21.48 11.69
C ASP A 36 7.77 21.71 10.72
N ILE A 37 7.69 21.19 9.50
CA ILE A 37 8.70 21.38 8.46
C ILE A 37 8.52 22.77 7.86
N ASN A 38 9.60 23.54 7.77
CA ASN A 38 9.55 24.88 7.20
C ASN A 38 9.10 24.82 5.71
N GLU A 39 8.39 25.84 5.25
CA GLU A 39 7.82 25.88 3.89
C GLU A 39 8.90 25.96 2.79
N GLU A 40 10.06 26.55 3.07
CA GLU A 40 11.20 26.63 2.14
C GLU A 40 11.78 25.23 1.85
N LEU A 41 11.88 24.39 2.87
CA LEU A 41 12.35 23.01 2.82
C LEU A 41 11.35 22.12 2.09
N LYS A 42 10.04 22.29 2.34
CA LYS A 42 9.00 21.60 1.58
C LYS A 42 9.09 21.93 0.08
N SER A 43 9.31 23.21 -0.24
CA SER A 43 9.46 23.66 -1.62
C SER A 43 10.71 23.05 -2.28
N ASP A 44 11.86 23.06 -1.61
CA ASP A 44 13.12 22.49 -2.13
C ASP A 44 13.00 20.98 -2.40
N ILE A 45 12.34 20.22 -1.52
CA ILE A 45 12.11 18.77 -1.70
C ILE A 45 11.15 18.51 -2.88
N MET A 46 10.07 19.28 -2.98
CA MET A 46 9.10 19.14 -4.07
C MET A 46 9.73 19.50 -5.43
N GLU A 47 10.60 20.51 -5.48
CA GLU A 47 11.38 20.84 -6.69
C GLU A 47 12.33 19.69 -7.07
N PHE A 48 12.99 19.06 -6.10
CA PHE A 48 13.89 17.91 -6.35
C PHE A 48 13.16 16.67 -6.88
N ILE A 49 11.98 16.32 -6.32
CA ILE A 49 11.18 15.17 -6.77
C ILE A 49 10.60 15.39 -8.16
N ASN A 50 10.18 16.62 -8.47
CA ASN A 50 9.59 16.95 -9.77
C ASN A 50 10.63 17.30 -10.84
N ALA A 51 11.91 17.45 -10.46
CA ALA A 51 12.97 17.65 -11.41
C ALA A 51 12.98 16.45 -12.37
N PRO A 52 12.93 16.69 -13.70
CA PRO A 52 13.00 15.59 -14.65
C PRO A 52 14.30 14.83 -14.39
N ILE A 53 14.17 13.54 -14.07
CA ILE A 53 15.31 12.63 -14.04
C ILE A 53 15.72 12.45 -15.48
N GLU A 54 16.52 13.39 -15.99
CA GLU A 54 17.25 13.18 -17.22
C GLU A 54 18.07 11.93 -16.96
N HIS A 55 17.64 10.82 -17.56
CA HIS A 55 18.37 9.57 -17.46
C HIS A 55 19.75 9.86 -18.02
N ASN A 56 20.70 10.08 -17.11
CA ASN A 56 22.10 9.86 -17.35
C ASN A 56 22.25 8.36 -17.60
N ASN A 57 21.86 7.92 -18.81
CA ASN A 57 22.79 7.08 -19.54
C ASN A 57 24.12 7.78 -19.33
N LEU A 58 25.02 7.18 -18.54
CA LEU A 58 26.40 7.59 -18.50
C LEU A 58 26.89 7.44 -19.93
N ILE A 59 26.62 8.45 -20.75
CA ILE A 59 27.29 8.65 -22.00
C ILE A 59 28.67 9.09 -21.54
N VAL A 60 29.51 8.09 -21.25
CA VAL A 60 30.95 8.24 -21.09
C VAL A 60 31.53 8.51 -22.49
N ASN A 61 30.97 9.49 -23.20
CA ASN A 61 31.68 10.11 -24.30
C ASN A 61 32.42 11.27 -23.67
N SER A 62 33.59 10.96 -23.12
CA SER A 62 34.61 11.98 -22.88
C SER A 62 34.74 12.79 -24.17
N HIS A 63 34.45 14.09 -24.11
CA HIS A 63 34.69 14.97 -25.24
C HIS A 63 36.18 14.82 -25.64
N PRO A 64 36.54 14.68 -26.92
CA PRO A 64 37.95 14.60 -27.33
C PRO A 64 38.78 15.82 -26.91
N LYS A 65 38.11 16.94 -26.55
CA LYS A 65 38.70 18.17 -26.00
C LYS A 65 38.63 18.28 -24.48
N ALA A 66 37.98 17.35 -23.79
CA ALA A 66 38.02 17.20 -22.33
C ALA A 66 39.20 16.31 -21.89
N CYS A 67 40.28 16.31 -22.69
CA CYS A 67 41.60 16.03 -22.14
C CYS A 67 41.89 17.20 -21.22
N TYR A 68 41.91 16.99 -19.91
CA TYR A 68 42.38 18.00 -18.98
C TYR A 68 43.73 18.48 -19.50
N THR A 69 43.78 19.71 -19.98
CA THR A 69 45.00 20.48 -19.90
C THR A 69 45.18 20.83 -18.43
N SER A 70 45.41 19.83 -17.58
CA SER A 70 46.45 19.95 -16.58
C SER A 70 47.74 20.12 -17.38
N HIS A 71 47.89 21.35 -17.90
CA HIS A 71 49.13 21.89 -18.39
C HIS A 71 50.14 21.52 -17.32
N LEU A 72 51.00 20.57 -17.67
CA LEU A 72 52.41 20.52 -17.36
C LEU A 72 52.84 21.69 -16.45
N LEU A 73 52.47 21.63 -15.17
CA LEU A 73 53.26 22.28 -14.14
C LEU A 73 54.49 21.38 -14.10
N ASP A 74 55.65 21.91 -14.45
CA ASP A 74 56.90 21.19 -14.29
C ASP A 74 57.07 20.89 -12.79
N PHE A 75 56.63 19.70 -12.37
CA PHE A 75 56.69 19.19 -10.99
C PHE A 75 58.12 18.91 -10.52
N THR A 76 59.12 19.46 -11.20
CA THR A 76 60.56 19.32 -10.95
C THR A 76 61.15 20.50 -10.17
N SER A 77 60.32 21.27 -9.45
CA SER A 77 60.84 22.33 -8.58
C SER A 77 61.61 21.70 -7.39
N LYS A 78 62.75 22.31 -7.05
CA LYS A 78 63.61 21.86 -5.94
C LYS A 78 62.86 21.85 -4.60
N GLU A 79 61.91 22.76 -4.44
CA GLU A 79 61.08 22.92 -3.25
C GLU A 79 60.13 21.73 -3.03
N LEU A 80 59.54 21.19 -4.10
CA LEU A 80 58.63 20.04 -4.03
C LEU A 80 59.40 18.74 -3.70
N ASN A 81 60.65 18.63 -4.18
CA ASN A 81 61.55 17.53 -3.85
C ASN A 81 62.05 17.56 -2.38
N GLU A 82 62.25 18.74 -1.80
CA GLU A 82 62.58 18.90 -0.38
C GLU A 82 61.38 18.51 0.51
N ILE A 83 60.17 18.94 0.13
CA ILE A 83 58.93 18.56 0.80
C ILE A 83 58.73 17.04 0.77
N LEU A 84 58.93 16.40 -0.40
CA LEU A 84 58.81 14.95 -0.55
C LEU A 84 59.85 14.16 0.26
N LYS A 85 61.08 14.67 0.41
CA LYS A 85 62.10 14.04 1.27
C LYS A 85 61.73 14.08 2.74
N GLY A 86 61.09 15.16 3.21
CA GLY A 86 60.60 15.27 4.59
C GLY A 86 59.52 14.25 4.95
N PHE A 87 58.79 13.74 3.95
CA PHE A 87 57.78 12.69 4.14
C PHE A 87 58.34 11.25 4.10
N GLN A 88 59.61 11.05 3.74
CA GLN A 88 60.22 9.72 3.62
C GLN A 88 60.88 9.19 4.90
N GLU A 89 60.88 9.94 6.00
CA GLU A 89 61.38 9.46 7.29
C GLU A 89 60.34 8.64 8.06
N SER A 90 60.21 7.36 7.69
CA SER A 90 59.97 6.17 8.53
C SER A 90 59.11 5.11 7.81
N PRO A 91 59.70 4.03 7.27
CA PRO A 91 58.95 2.99 6.57
C PRO A 91 58.14 2.06 7.50
N ASP A 92 58.42 2.06 8.81
CA ASP A 92 57.97 0.97 9.69
C ASP A 92 56.56 1.14 10.29
N ASN A 93 55.94 2.33 10.21
CA ASN A 93 54.61 2.58 10.81
C ASN A 93 53.42 2.54 9.81
N LEU A 94 53.67 2.48 8.50
CA LEU A 94 52.61 2.59 7.49
C LEU A 94 52.02 1.25 7.03
N GLN A 95 52.70 0.12 7.27
CA GLN A 95 52.26 -1.19 6.76
C GLN A 95 51.37 -1.99 7.73
N GLN A 96 51.43 -1.75 9.05
CA GLN A 96 50.65 -2.53 10.04
C GLN A 96 49.20 -2.06 10.20
N ASN A 97 48.93 -0.76 10.04
CA ASN A 97 47.60 -0.19 10.26
C ASN A 97 46.54 -0.61 9.21
N PRO A 98 46.86 -0.66 7.89
CA PRO A 98 45.89 -1.07 6.87
C PRO A 98 45.50 -2.55 6.92
N ILE A 99 46.44 -3.43 7.31
CA ILE A 99 46.20 -4.89 7.37
C ILE A 99 45.21 -5.22 8.49
N LEU A 100 45.38 -4.59 9.66
CA LEU A 100 44.46 -4.74 10.80
C LEU A 100 43.06 -4.21 10.47
N GLN A 101 42.96 -3.04 9.82
CA GLN A 101 41.68 -2.46 9.39
C GLN A 101 40.95 -3.34 8.36
N ASN A 102 41.67 -3.93 7.41
CA ASN A 102 41.09 -4.82 6.40
C ASN A 102 40.58 -6.14 7.02
N GLU A 103 41.26 -6.66 8.04
CA GLU A 103 40.84 -7.88 8.75
C GLU A 103 39.60 -7.64 9.62
N GLU A 104 39.45 -6.43 10.16
CA GLU A 104 38.27 -5.99 10.91
C GLU A 104 37.06 -5.78 9.98
N LEU A 105 37.27 -5.12 8.84
CA LEU A 105 36.26 -4.97 7.78
C LEU A 105 35.77 -6.32 7.24
N ALA A 106 36.67 -7.29 7.05
CA ALA A 106 36.29 -8.63 6.59
C ALA A 106 35.40 -9.38 7.61
N LYS A 107 35.60 -9.15 8.92
CA LYS A 107 34.75 -9.71 9.98
C LYS A 107 33.37 -9.05 10.02
N GLU A 108 33.32 -7.73 9.84
CA GLU A 108 32.06 -6.98 9.73
C GLU A 108 31.27 -7.41 8.48
N GLU A 109 31.94 -7.56 7.34
CA GLU A 109 31.32 -8.04 6.10
C GLU A 109 30.71 -9.44 6.29
N SER A 110 31.47 -10.37 6.88
CA SER A 110 30.98 -11.73 7.18
C SER A 110 29.76 -11.70 8.13
N THR A 111 29.78 -10.84 9.13
CA THR A 111 28.67 -10.68 10.08
C THR A 111 27.42 -10.14 9.39
N LEU A 112 27.57 -9.13 8.53
CA LEU A 112 26.47 -8.57 7.75
C LEU A 112 25.90 -9.59 6.76
N GLN A 113 26.73 -10.39 6.11
CA GLN A 113 26.26 -11.47 5.22
C GLN A 113 25.40 -12.50 5.96
N ILE A 114 25.76 -12.88 7.18
CA ILE A 114 24.96 -13.81 7.99
C ILE A 114 23.60 -13.18 8.33
N GLN A 115 23.58 -11.90 8.73
CA GLN A 115 22.33 -11.19 9.02
C GLN A 115 21.42 -11.09 7.79
N ILE A 116 21.98 -10.75 6.62
CA ILE A 116 21.24 -10.71 5.34
C ILE A 116 20.62 -12.08 5.05
N THR A 117 21.40 -13.17 5.21
CA THR A 117 20.92 -14.53 4.96
C THR A 117 19.77 -14.90 5.90
N ASN A 118 19.89 -14.58 7.19
CA ASN A 118 18.84 -14.83 8.16
C ASN A 118 17.55 -14.07 7.82
N LEU A 119 17.65 -12.76 7.53
CA LEU A 119 16.50 -11.94 7.14
C LEU A 119 15.84 -12.43 5.86
N GLN A 120 16.61 -12.90 4.88
CA GLN A 120 16.08 -13.50 3.66
C GLN A 120 15.28 -14.79 3.95
N SER A 121 15.77 -15.63 4.86
CA SER A 121 15.06 -16.84 5.27
C SER A 121 13.74 -16.53 6.00
N GLU A 122 13.74 -15.53 6.89
CA GLU A 122 12.53 -15.06 7.58
C GLU A 122 11.50 -14.50 6.60
N LYS A 123 11.95 -13.70 5.62
CA LYS A 123 11.10 -13.18 4.55
C LYS A 123 10.43 -14.32 3.77
N GLN A 124 11.19 -15.33 3.34
CA GLN A 124 10.61 -16.48 2.63
C GLN A 124 9.59 -17.24 3.48
N ALA A 125 9.85 -17.41 4.78
CA ALA A 125 8.90 -18.04 5.69
C ALA A 125 7.59 -17.22 5.84
N LEU A 126 7.70 -15.89 5.90
CA LEU A 126 6.54 -14.99 5.93
C LEU A 126 5.75 -15.02 4.62
N ASP A 127 6.44 -15.02 3.47
CA ASP A 127 5.81 -15.13 2.15
C ASP A 127 5.00 -16.43 2.03
N GLY A 128 5.55 -17.54 2.52
CA GLY A 128 4.84 -18.83 2.60
C GLY A 128 3.57 -18.77 3.46
N LYS A 129 3.65 -18.19 4.66
CA LYS A 129 2.49 -18.01 5.55
C LYS A 129 1.42 -17.12 4.91
N LEU A 130 1.83 -16.04 4.25
CA LEU A 130 0.91 -15.12 3.58
C LEU A 130 0.18 -15.82 2.43
N ALA A 131 0.89 -16.59 1.61
CA ALA A 131 0.29 -17.37 0.53
C ALA A 131 -0.77 -18.37 1.04
N GLU A 132 -0.48 -19.03 2.17
CA GLU A 132 -1.41 -19.96 2.80
C GLU A 132 -2.65 -19.27 3.37
N GLN A 133 -2.49 -18.09 4.00
CA GLN A 133 -3.60 -17.26 4.44
C GLN A 133 -4.48 -16.78 3.28
N LEU A 134 -3.88 -16.34 2.17
CA LEU A 134 -4.63 -15.92 0.97
C LEU A 134 -5.47 -17.07 0.40
N LYS A 135 -4.93 -18.29 0.39
CA LYS A 135 -5.66 -19.49 -0.04
C LYS A 135 -6.85 -19.78 0.87
N GLN A 136 -6.67 -19.67 2.19
CA GLN A 136 -7.75 -19.86 3.16
C GLN A 136 -8.86 -18.80 3.00
N ILE A 137 -8.50 -17.53 2.81
CA ILE A 137 -9.47 -16.44 2.58
C ILE A 137 -10.29 -16.69 1.32
N SER A 138 -9.65 -17.11 0.23
CA SER A 138 -10.34 -17.45 -1.01
C SER A 138 -11.37 -18.57 -0.81
N GLN A 139 -10.98 -19.62 -0.08
CA GLN A 139 -11.86 -20.76 0.20
C GLN A 139 -13.04 -20.37 1.10
N LEU A 140 -12.79 -19.60 2.17
CA LEU A 140 -13.85 -19.08 3.04
C LEU A 140 -14.85 -18.19 2.28
N ASN A 141 -14.38 -17.37 1.35
CA ASN A 141 -15.26 -16.55 0.52
C ASN A 141 -16.14 -17.40 -0.40
N GLN A 142 -15.59 -18.47 -0.98
CA GLN A 142 -16.39 -19.40 -1.79
C GLN A 142 -17.46 -20.12 -0.96
N GLU A 143 -17.10 -20.62 0.23
CA GLU A 143 -18.04 -21.27 1.14
C GLU A 143 -19.14 -20.31 1.59
N LYS A 144 -18.80 -19.07 1.94
CA LYS A 144 -19.77 -18.02 2.30
C LYS A 144 -20.79 -17.79 1.19
N ASN A 145 -20.33 -17.66 -0.05
CA ASN A 145 -21.23 -17.45 -1.20
C ASN A 145 -22.17 -18.65 -1.39
N ASN A 146 -21.65 -19.87 -1.34
CA ASN A 146 -22.46 -21.08 -1.44
C ASN A 146 -23.53 -21.18 -0.34
N LEU A 147 -23.18 -20.83 0.90
CA LEU A 147 -24.12 -20.83 2.03
C LEU A 147 -25.19 -19.75 1.85
N GLN A 148 -24.81 -18.56 1.35
CA GLN A 148 -25.74 -17.49 1.05
C GLN A 148 -26.75 -17.89 -0.03
N ASP A 149 -26.29 -18.52 -1.10
CA ASP A 149 -27.17 -19.02 -2.17
C ASP A 149 -28.15 -20.07 -1.65
N LYS A 150 -27.67 -21.00 -0.82
CA LYS A 150 -28.51 -22.03 -0.19
C LYS A 150 -29.57 -21.41 0.73
N LEU A 151 -29.20 -20.38 1.49
CA LEU A 151 -30.13 -19.66 2.36
C LEU A 151 -31.22 -18.96 1.55
N ILE A 152 -30.84 -18.25 0.49
CA ILE A 152 -31.79 -17.57 -0.40
C ILE A 152 -32.76 -18.57 -1.02
N GLN A 153 -32.26 -19.70 -1.54
CA GLN A 153 -33.13 -20.74 -2.09
C GLN A 153 -34.12 -21.30 -1.07
N THR A 154 -33.66 -21.53 0.16
CA THR A 154 -34.51 -22.04 1.25
C THR A 154 -35.62 -21.05 1.58
N ILE A 155 -35.28 -19.77 1.75
CA ILE A 155 -36.25 -18.70 2.05
C ILE A 155 -37.29 -18.58 0.92
N ILE A 156 -36.86 -18.60 -0.34
CA ILE A 156 -37.78 -18.54 -1.49
C ILE A 156 -38.75 -19.73 -1.48
N GLN A 157 -38.24 -20.95 -1.19
CA GLN A 157 -39.07 -22.15 -1.17
C GLN A 157 -40.10 -22.11 -0.03
N GLU A 158 -39.68 -21.68 1.16
CA GLU A 158 -40.55 -21.50 2.33
C GLU A 158 -41.67 -20.50 2.04
N LEU A 159 -41.32 -19.32 1.52
CA LEU A 159 -42.29 -18.27 1.19
C LEU A 159 -43.29 -18.71 0.12
N LYS A 160 -42.85 -19.46 -0.90
CA LYS A 160 -43.75 -20.04 -1.90
C LYS A 160 -44.74 -21.02 -1.27
N SER A 161 -44.25 -21.91 -0.40
CA SER A 161 -45.11 -22.87 0.32
C SER A 161 -46.16 -22.15 1.17
N GLN A 162 -45.77 -21.12 1.90
CA GLN A 162 -46.68 -20.29 2.69
C GLN A 162 -47.70 -19.57 1.81
N GLN A 163 -47.28 -19.00 0.68
CA GLN A 163 -48.15 -18.34 -0.27
C GLN A 163 -49.21 -19.30 -0.82
N ASP A 164 -48.81 -20.52 -1.20
CA ASP A 164 -49.73 -21.55 -1.69
C ASP A 164 -50.73 -21.98 -0.60
N GLN A 165 -50.27 -22.12 0.65
CA GLN A 165 -51.14 -22.42 1.78
C GLN A 165 -52.22 -21.33 1.97
N PHE A 166 -51.83 -20.06 2.01
CA PHE A 166 -52.78 -18.95 2.17
C PHE A 166 -53.76 -18.87 1.00
N LYS A 167 -53.29 -19.11 -0.22
CA LYS A 167 -54.14 -19.14 -1.42
C LYS A 167 -55.20 -20.24 -1.32
N ASN A 168 -54.82 -21.43 -0.86
CA ASN A 168 -55.75 -22.54 -0.67
C ASN A 168 -56.79 -22.22 0.43
N GLN A 169 -56.36 -21.62 1.54
CA GLN A 169 -57.28 -21.18 2.59
C GLN A 169 -58.28 -20.13 2.09
N LEU A 170 -57.81 -19.16 1.30
CA LEU A 170 -58.67 -18.14 0.71
C LEU A 170 -59.70 -18.75 -0.24
N ASN A 171 -59.28 -19.69 -1.10
CA ASN A 171 -60.18 -20.40 -1.99
C ASN A 171 -61.26 -21.18 -1.20
N GLN A 172 -60.87 -21.85 -0.12
CA GLN A 172 -61.83 -22.56 0.73
C GLN A 172 -62.84 -21.61 1.37
N PHE A 173 -62.38 -20.49 1.94
CA PHE A 173 -63.26 -19.49 2.52
C PHE A 173 -64.26 -18.92 1.50
N GLN A 174 -63.83 -18.70 0.25
CA GLN A 174 -64.71 -18.24 -0.82
C GLN A 174 -65.78 -19.28 -1.21
N ILE A 175 -65.43 -20.57 -1.18
CA ILE A 175 -66.37 -21.67 -1.43
C ILE A 175 -67.40 -21.71 -0.30
N ASP A 176 -66.93 -21.70 0.95
CA ASP A 176 -67.78 -21.77 2.14
C ASP A 176 -68.76 -20.57 2.19
N HIS A 177 -68.27 -19.36 1.90
CA HIS A 177 -69.10 -18.15 1.84
C HIS A 177 -70.22 -18.28 0.80
N ARG A 178 -69.89 -18.74 -0.41
CA ARG A 178 -70.88 -18.94 -1.48
C ARG A 178 -71.94 -19.95 -1.07
N GLN A 179 -71.54 -21.04 -0.42
CA GLN A 179 -72.47 -22.05 0.07
C GLN A 179 -73.45 -21.44 1.09
N VAL A 180 -72.96 -20.64 2.04
CA VAL A 180 -73.81 -19.95 3.03
C VAL A 180 -74.77 -18.97 2.35
N GLU A 181 -74.33 -18.20 1.35
CA GLU A 181 -75.22 -17.32 0.57
C GLU A 181 -76.33 -18.10 -0.14
N GLU A 182 -76.00 -19.23 -0.76
CA GLU A 182 -76.97 -20.10 -1.43
C GLU A 182 -77.98 -20.71 -0.44
N GLU A 183 -77.54 -21.10 0.75
CA GLU A 183 -78.40 -21.62 1.82
C GLU A 183 -79.33 -20.53 2.37
N ASN A 184 -78.81 -19.33 2.63
CA ASN A 184 -79.60 -18.19 3.06
C ASN A 184 -80.69 -17.82 2.04
N LEU A 185 -80.36 -17.82 0.74
CA LEU A 185 -81.33 -17.57 -0.33
C LEU A 185 -82.44 -18.64 -0.37
N LYS A 186 -82.10 -19.91 -0.10
CA LYS A 186 -83.11 -20.99 0.01
C LYS A 186 -84.05 -20.75 1.20
N LEU A 187 -83.49 -20.38 2.35
CA LEU A 187 -84.28 -20.08 3.55
C LEU A 187 -85.20 -18.87 3.37
N GLU A 188 -84.72 -17.81 2.73
CA GLU A 188 -85.52 -16.62 2.40
C GLU A 188 -86.74 -16.97 1.53
N LYS A 189 -86.53 -17.76 0.47
CA LYS A 189 -87.63 -18.26 -0.37
C LYS A 189 -88.65 -19.08 0.40
N ILE A 190 -88.20 -19.92 1.34
CA ILE A 190 -89.08 -20.71 2.20
C ILE A 190 -89.89 -19.78 3.12
N ALA A 191 -89.26 -18.80 3.74
CA ALA A 191 -89.95 -17.85 4.62
C ALA A 191 -91.00 -17.04 3.84
N GLU A 192 -90.67 -16.62 2.62
CA GLU A 192 -91.58 -15.88 1.74
C GLU A 192 -92.80 -16.71 1.34
N THR A 193 -92.63 -17.99 0.97
CA THR A 193 -93.76 -18.87 0.65
C THR A 193 -94.65 -19.12 1.87
N TYR A 194 -94.10 -19.31 3.07
CA TYR A 194 -94.90 -19.42 4.29
C TYR A 194 -95.71 -18.15 4.58
N TYR A 195 -95.09 -16.98 4.46
CA TYR A 195 -95.77 -15.70 4.67
C TYR A 195 -96.94 -15.51 3.69
N GLN A 196 -96.72 -15.78 2.40
CA GLN A 196 -97.78 -15.66 1.38
C GLN A 196 -98.93 -16.64 1.61
N SER A 197 -98.64 -17.90 1.98
CA SER A 197 -99.69 -18.88 2.32
C SER A 197 -100.53 -18.41 3.51
N SER A 198 -99.91 -17.85 4.55
CA SER A 198 -100.62 -17.32 5.72
C SER A 198 -101.53 -16.13 5.40
N GLN A 199 -101.22 -15.32 4.39
CA GLN A 199 -102.06 -14.20 3.97
C GLN A 199 -103.29 -14.65 3.16
N ASN A 200 -103.22 -15.81 2.50
CA ASN A 200 -104.31 -16.34 1.66
C ASN A 200 -105.33 -17.18 2.44
N GLU A 201 -105.07 -17.52 3.71
CA GLU A 201 -105.96 -18.32 4.57
C GLU A 201 -106.88 -17.47 5.49
N LEU A 202 -106.84 -16.13 5.37
CA LEU A 202 -107.67 -15.14 6.10
C LEU A 202 -108.75 -14.56 5.18
#